data_AF-A0A1N6PVC5-F1
#
_entry.id   AF-A0A1N6PVC5-F1
#
_cell.length_a   1.000
_cell.length_b   1.000
_cell.length_c   1.000
_cell.angle_alpha   90.00
_cell.angle_beta   90.00
_cell.angle_gamma   90.00
#
_symmetry.space_group_name_H-M   'P 1'
#
loop_
_entity.id
_entity.type
_entity.pdbx_description
1 polymer ?
#
loop_
_entity_poly.entity_id
_entity_poly.type
_entity_poly.pdbx_seq_one_letter_code
_entity_poly.pdbx_strand_id
1 'polypeptide(L)'
;MPALLECKTKRLLLGNHEDGAELESFMQAAKSFVHQNAIEVIAVKKRAGSGAMASSGVTFKIEALFQLAHKNIVFISPQAIIAFSKTNVGGIPNGLAAYQRDAYLSAGVYLKNSGLI
;
A
#
# COMPACT_ATOMS: atom_id res chain seq x y z
N MET A 1 -3.07 -2.85 19.14
CA MET A 1 -4.04 -2.46 18.09
C MET A 1 -3.30 -1.68 17.02
N PRO A 2 -3.64 -1.84 15.72
CA PRO A 2 -3.03 -1.04 14.66
C PRO A 2 -3.33 0.44 14.91
N ALA A 3 -2.31 1.28 14.75
CA ALA A 3 -2.41 2.72 15.00
C ALA A 3 -2.03 3.50 13.73
N LEU A 4 -2.63 4.67 13.56
CA LEU A 4 -2.21 5.60 12.52
C LEU A 4 -0.92 6.30 12.98
N LEU A 5 0.15 6.13 12.21
CA LEU A 5 1.44 6.79 12.47
C LEU A 5 1.59 8.00 11.55
N GLU A 6 2.05 9.11 12.10
CA GLU A 6 2.38 10.28 11.29
C GLU A 6 3.65 10.01 10.48
N CYS A 7 3.53 10.09 9.15
CA CYS A 7 4.66 10.02 8.23
C CYS A 7 5.08 11.43 7.80
N LYS A 8 6.39 11.72 7.82
CA LYS A 8 6.94 12.97 7.27
C LYS A 8 6.67 13.10 5.78
N THR A 9 6.86 12.01 5.05
CA THR A 9 6.56 11.92 3.61
C THR A 9 5.07 11.68 3.42
N LYS A 10 4.37 12.66 2.83
CA LYS A 10 2.91 12.57 2.60
C LYS A 10 2.54 12.10 1.19
N ARG A 11 3.45 12.22 0.22
CA ARG A 11 3.19 11.88 -1.19
C ARG A 11 4.50 11.50 -1.90
N LEU A 12 4.43 10.45 -2.71
CA LEU A 12 5.40 10.14 -3.76
C LEU A 12 4.71 10.36 -5.10
N LEU A 13 5.35 11.09 -6.01
CA LEU A 13 4.78 11.45 -7.32
C LEU A 13 5.61 10.79 -8.42
N LEU A 14 4.95 10.03 -9.28
CA LEU A 14 5.48 9.65 -10.59
C LEU A 14 4.86 10.62 -11.60
N GLY A 15 5.67 11.50 -12.19
CA GLY A 15 5.21 12.49 -13.16
C GLY A 15 5.05 11.84 -14.53
N ASN A 16 6.15 11.71 -15.26
CA ASN A 16 6.20 11.03 -16.54
C ASN A 16 6.59 9.54 -16.39
N HIS A 17 5.59 8.67 -16.45
CA HIS A 17 5.77 7.22 -16.38
C HIS A 17 6.41 6.56 -17.63
N GLU A 18 6.67 7.34 -18.67
CA GLU A 18 7.39 6.93 -19.88
C GLU A 18 8.87 7.33 -19.84
N ASP A 19 9.27 8.22 -18.93
CA ASP A 19 10.67 8.64 -18.74
C ASP A 19 11.38 7.71 -17.74
N GLY A 20 12.46 7.07 -18.20
CA GLY A 20 13.28 6.19 -17.37
C GLY A 20 13.91 6.87 -16.16
N ALA A 21 14.32 8.14 -16.28
CA ALA A 21 14.92 8.89 -15.18
C ALA A 21 13.90 9.18 -14.07
N GLU A 22 12.65 9.46 -14.44
CA GLU A 22 11.57 9.63 -13.47
C GLU A 22 11.19 8.32 -12.78
N LEU A 23 11.18 7.20 -13.52
CA LEU A 23 10.97 5.87 -12.93
C LEU A 23 12.05 5.52 -11.90
N GLU A 24 13.31 5.80 -12.23
CA GLU A 24 14.44 5.59 -11.31
C GLU A 24 14.34 6.50 -10.07
N SER A 25 14.07 7.79 -10.28
CA SER A 25 13.87 8.76 -9.20
C SER A 25 12.76 8.34 -8.24
N PHE A 26 11.62 7.90 -8.78
CA PHE A 26 10.52 7.36 -7.97
C PHE A 26 10.94 6.13 -7.17
N MET A 27 11.64 5.19 -7.80
CA MET A 27 12.13 3.97 -7.12
C MET A 27 13.08 4.32 -5.96
N GLN A 28 13.99 5.27 -6.15
CA GLN A 28 14.91 5.71 -5.08
C GLN A 28 14.17 6.41 -3.94
N ALA A 29 13.15 7.22 -4.26
CA ALA A 29 12.28 7.83 -3.26
C ALA A 29 11.49 6.76 -2.47
N ALA A 30 10.98 5.73 -3.14
CA ALA A 30 10.31 4.61 -2.50
C ALA A 30 11.25 3.82 -1.57
N LYS A 31 12.48 3.51 -2.02
CA LYS A 31 13.52 2.87 -1.17
C LYS A 31 13.83 3.70 0.08
N SER A 32 14.01 5.00 -0.11
CA SER A 32 14.29 5.93 0.99
C SER A 32 13.13 5.99 1.98
N PHE A 33 11.89 6.01 1.49
CA PHE A 33 10.69 6.01 2.32
C PHE A 33 10.59 4.72 3.17
N VAL A 34 10.81 3.56 2.56
CA VAL A 34 10.79 2.26 3.26
C VAL A 34 11.87 2.22 4.34
N HIS A 35 13.09 2.63 4.01
CA HIS A 35 14.21 2.63 4.94
C HIS A 35 14.01 3.61 6.11
N GLN A 36 13.61 4.85 5.83
CA GLN A 36 13.44 5.90 6.85
C GLN A 36 12.33 5.58 7.86
N ASN A 37 11.32 4.81 7.46
CA ASN A 37 10.20 4.44 8.32
C ASN A 37 10.30 3.00 8.84
N ALA A 38 11.44 2.32 8.63
CA ALA A 38 11.67 0.93 9.04
C ALA A 38 10.53 -0.02 8.62
N ILE A 39 10.03 0.13 7.39
CA ILE A 39 8.89 -0.64 6.93
C ILE A 39 9.31 -2.08 6.65
N GLU A 40 8.82 -3.02 7.46
CA GLU A 40 9.10 -4.44 7.29
C GLU A 40 8.30 -5.06 6.15
N VAL A 41 7.04 -4.66 5.99
CA VAL A 41 6.09 -5.22 5.01
C VAL A 41 5.19 -4.13 4.45
N ILE A 42 4.96 -4.15 3.13
CA ILE A 42 3.98 -3.30 2.45
C ILE A 42 2.79 -4.16 2.02
N ALA A 43 1.60 -3.87 2.56
CA ALA A 43 0.36 -4.51 2.16
C ALA A 43 -0.36 -3.69 1.08
N VAL A 44 -0.47 -4.24 -0.14
CA VAL A 44 -1.08 -3.58 -1.29
C VAL A 44 -2.42 -4.24 -1.62
N LYS A 45 -3.49 -3.46 -1.74
CA LYS A 45 -4.78 -3.97 -2.22
C LYS A 45 -4.68 -4.39 -3.69
N LYS A 46 -4.95 -5.66 -4.00
CA LYS A 46 -5.06 -6.16 -5.38
C LYS A 46 -6.14 -5.40 -6.14
N ARG A 47 -5.81 -4.93 -7.34
CA ARG A 47 -6.75 -4.39 -8.32
C ARG A 47 -6.93 -5.39 -9.47
N ALA A 48 -8.07 -5.31 -10.16
CA ALA A 48 -8.27 -6.09 -11.38
C ALA A 48 -7.38 -5.54 -12.49
N GLY A 49 -6.72 -6.43 -13.24
CA GLY A 49 -5.91 -6.08 -14.41
C GLY A 49 -6.73 -5.86 -15.69
N SER A 50 -8.03 -6.16 -15.66
CA SER A 50 -8.93 -6.07 -16.81
C SER A 50 -10.36 -5.71 -16.38
N GLY A 51 -11.16 -5.22 -17.34
CA GLY A 51 -12.55 -4.79 -17.13
C GLY A 51 -12.72 -3.29 -16.87
N ALA A 52 -13.98 -2.84 -16.75
CA ALA A 52 -14.33 -1.42 -16.64
C ALA A 52 -13.81 -0.71 -15.37
N MET A 53 -13.34 -1.47 -14.37
CA MET A 53 -12.69 -0.96 -13.15
C MET A 53 -11.21 -1.35 -13.05
N ALA A 54 -10.56 -1.63 -14.18
CA ALA A 54 -9.14 -1.93 -14.22
C ALA A 54 -8.30 -0.72 -13.80
N SER A 55 -7.17 -1.00 -13.14
CA SER A 55 -6.21 0.06 -12.82
C SER A 55 -5.50 0.54 -14.08
N SER A 56 -5.11 1.82 -14.11
CA SER A 56 -4.29 2.35 -15.20
C SER A 56 -2.93 1.65 -15.27
N GLY A 57 -2.32 1.61 -16.46
CA GLY A 57 -0.96 1.08 -16.62
C GLY A 57 0.07 1.76 -15.71
N VAL A 58 -0.16 3.04 -15.38
CA VAL A 58 0.63 3.80 -14.40
C VAL A 58 0.57 3.18 -13.01
N THR A 59 -0.59 2.66 -12.59
CA THR A 59 -0.73 2.04 -11.27
C THR A 59 0.12 0.77 -11.18
N PHE A 60 0.05 -0.10 -12.18
CA PHE A 60 0.85 -1.32 -12.21
C PHE A 60 2.35 -1.03 -12.30
N LYS A 61 2.75 0.06 -12.99
CA LYS A 61 4.14 0.54 -12.95
C LYS A 61 4.55 0.96 -11.54
N ILE A 62 3.72 1.72 -10.82
CA ILE A 62 4.02 2.11 -9.43
C ILE A 62 4.13 0.88 -8.53
N GLU A 63 3.22 -0.09 -8.67
CA GLU A 63 3.28 -1.36 -7.95
C GLU A 63 4.61 -2.08 -8.20
N ALA A 64 5.03 -2.19 -9.47
CA ALA A 64 6.31 -2.78 -9.85
C ALA A 64 7.51 -2.03 -9.27
N LEU A 65 7.50 -0.70 -9.30
CA LEU A 65 8.58 0.11 -8.70
C LEU A 65 8.67 -0.11 -7.19
N PHE A 66 7.54 -0.25 -6.49
CA PHE A 66 7.54 -0.62 -5.09
C PHE A 66 8.09 -2.03 -4.87
N GLN A 67 7.71 -3.01 -5.70
CA GLN A 67 8.24 -4.38 -5.63
C GLN A 67 9.76 -4.44 -5.84
N LEU A 68 10.31 -3.55 -6.68
CA LEU A 68 11.75 -3.40 -6.87
C LEU A 68 12.42 -2.63 -5.71
N ALA A 69 11.69 -1.72 -5.08
CA ALA A 69 12.19 -0.94 -3.95
C ALA A 69 12.20 -1.73 -2.63
N HIS A 70 11.28 -2.67 -2.45
CA HIS A 70 11.14 -3.46 -1.21
C HIS A 70 10.80 -4.91 -1.49
N LYS A 71 11.52 -5.85 -0.87
CA LYS A 71 11.33 -7.29 -1.10
C LYS A 71 10.06 -7.85 -0.49
N ASN A 72 9.56 -7.26 0.59
CA ASN A 72 8.43 -7.78 1.35
C ASN A 72 7.15 -7.02 1.01
N ILE A 73 6.61 -7.31 -0.18
CA ILE A 73 5.30 -6.80 -0.59
C ILE A 73 4.29 -7.94 -0.61
N VAL A 74 3.17 -7.73 0.07
CA VAL A 74 2.05 -8.67 0.11
C VAL A 74 0.84 -8.05 -0.55
N PHE A 75 0.15 -8.83 -1.36
CA PHE A 75 -1.02 -8.38 -2.08
C PHE A 75 -2.30 -8.94 -1.45
N ILE A 76 -3.17 -8.06 -1.00
CA ILE A 76 -4.39 -8.39 -0.26
C ILE A 76 -5.60 -8.32 -1.19
N SER A 77 -6.44 -9.36 -1.21
CA SER A 77 -7.63 -9.37 -2.05
C SER A 77 -8.70 -8.40 -1.52
N PRO A 78 -9.49 -7.77 -2.40
CA PRO A 78 -10.63 -6.95 -1.98
C PRO A 78 -11.62 -7.72 -1.08
N GLN A 79 -11.80 -9.01 -1.34
CA GLN A 79 -12.68 -9.88 -0.55
C GLN A 79 -12.17 -10.03 0.88
N ALA A 80 -10.85 -10.21 1.08
CA ALA A 80 -10.26 -10.31 2.41
C ALA A 80 -10.39 -8.99 3.19
N ILE A 81 -10.23 -7.85 2.52
CA ILE A 81 -10.44 -6.52 3.12
C ILE A 81 -11.88 -6.35 3.58
N ILE A 82 -12.86 -6.75 2.76
CA ILE A 82 -14.29 -6.68 3.10
C ILE A 82 -14.64 -7.63 4.25
N ALA A 83 -14.05 -8.82 4.29
CA ALA A 83 -14.26 -9.76 5.38
C ALA A 83 -13.68 -9.22 6.71
N PHE A 84 -12.47 -8.66 6.66
CA PHE A 84 -11.80 -8.09 7.82
C PHE A 84 -12.52 -6.84 8.35
N SER A 85 -13.05 -5.98 7.49
CA SER A 85 -13.75 -4.76 7.90
C SER A 85 -15.04 -5.00 8.69
N LYS A 86 -15.58 -6.22 8.62
CA LYS A 86 -16.75 -6.66 9.41
C LYS A 86 -16.37 -7.25 10.77
N THR A 87 -15.08 -7.40 11.06
CA THR A 87 -14.60 -7.93 12.34
C THR A 87 -14.41 -6.80 13.34
N ASN A 88 -14.49 -7.12 14.64
CA ASN A 88 -14.15 -6.17 15.72
C ASN A 88 -12.63 -6.03 15.94
N VAL A 89 -11.81 -6.64 15.07
CA VAL A 89 -10.35 -6.67 15.19
C VAL A 89 -9.74 -5.45 14.49
N GLY A 90 -8.94 -4.67 15.22
CA GLY A 90 -8.17 -3.57 14.65
C GLY A 90 -8.98 -2.34 14.23
N GLY A 91 -10.03 -2.00 14.99
CA GLY A 91 -10.97 -0.89 14.75
C GLY A 91 -10.37 0.36 14.09
N ILE A 92 -11.17 1.04 13.27
CA ILE A 92 -10.70 2.17 12.45
C ILE A 92 -10.36 3.37 13.35
N PRO A 93 -9.12 3.89 13.30
CA PRO A 93 -8.72 5.04 14.10
C PRO A 93 -9.54 6.28 13.74
N ASN A 94 -9.86 7.09 14.74
CA ASN A 94 -10.44 8.42 14.52
C ASN A 94 -9.46 9.29 13.71
N GLY A 95 -9.97 10.02 12.72
CA GLY A 95 -9.17 10.88 11.85
C GLY A 95 -8.54 10.19 10.63
N LEU A 96 -8.77 8.88 10.42
CA LEU A 96 -8.35 8.21 9.19
C LEU A 96 -9.16 8.74 8.00
N ALA A 97 -8.48 9.28 7.00
CA ALA A 97 -9.16 9.78 5.80
C ALA A 97 -9.78 8.63 5.00
N ALA A 98 -10.91 8.88 4.33
CA ALA A 98 -11.64 7.85 3.59
C ALA A 98 -10.77 7.11 2.55
N TYR A 99 -9.86 7.82 1.88
CA TYR A 99 -8.95 7.24 0.89
C TYR A 99 -7.86 6.34 1.50
N GLN A 100 -7.57 6.46 2.79
CA GLN A 100 -6.57 5.64 3.50
C GLN A 100 -7.19 4.36 4.07
N ARG A 101 -8.53 4.27 4.12
CA ARG A 101 -9.26 3.15 4.73
C ARG A 101 -8.86 1.80 4.16
N ASP A 102 -8.80 1.67 2.84
CA ASP A 102 -8.42 0.43 2.18
C ASP A 102 -6.97 0.02 2.49
N ALA A 103 -6.05 0.98 2.57
CA ALA A 103 -4.66 0.73 2.92
C ALA A 103 -4.53 0.25 4.37
N TYR A 104 -5.21 0.93 5.30
CA TYR A 104 -5.26 0.54 6.71
C TYR A 104 -5.81 -0.87 6.90
N LEU A 105 -6.95 -1.18 6.26
CA LEU A 105 -7.54 -2.51 6.35
C LEU A 105 -6.68 -3.58 5.68
N SER A 106 -5.96 -3.26 4.60
CA SER A 106 -5.02 -4.19 3.97
C SER A 106 -3.90 -4.59 4.94
N ALA A 107 -3.35 -3.62 5.69
CA ALA A 107 -2.38 -3.89 6.74
C ALA A 107 -3.01 -4.73 7.86
N GLY A 108 -4.23 -4.42 8.28
CA GLY A 108 -4.96 -5.21 9.29
C GLY A 108 -5.17 -6.68 8.88
N VAL A 109 -5.55 -6.94 7.63
CA VAL A 109 -5.65 -8.30 7.08
C VAL A 109 -4.32 -9.04 7.17
N TYR A 110 -3.22 -8.37 6.78
CA TYR A 110 -1.89 -8.97 6.87
C TYR A 110 -1.55 -9.34 8.33
N LEU A 111 -1.68 -8.39 9.25
CA LEU A 111 -1.38 -8.60 10.68
C LEU A 111 -2.19 -9.77 11.26
N LYS A 112 -3.48 -9.84 10.95
CA LYS A 112 -4.35 -10.95 11.41
C LYS A 112 -3.88 -12.30 10.84
N ASN A 113 -3.59 -12.36 9.54
CA ASN A 113 -3.15 -13.59 8.89
C ASN A 113 -1.76 -14.04 9.39
N SER A 114 -0.95 -13.10 9.86
CA SER A 114 0.35 -13.35 10.47
C SER A 114 0.30 -13.61 11.98
N GLY A 115 -0.89 -13.63 12.59
CA GLY A 115 -1.05 -13.87 14.04
C GLY A 115 -0.53 -12.75 14.92
N LEU A 116 -0.38 -11.54 14.38
CA LEU A 116 0.13 -10.36 15.09
C LEU A 116 -0.99 -9.55 15.77
N ILE A 117 -2.26 -9.78 15.39
CA ILE A 117 -3.48 -9.23 16.00
C ILE A 117 -4.65 -10.21 15.92
#